data_AF-A0A1G3PUC4-F1
#
_entry.id   AF-A0A1G3PUC4-F1
#
_cell.length_a   1.000
_cell.length_b   1.000
_cell.length_c   1.000
_cell.angle_alpha   90.00
_cell.angle_beta   90.00
_cell.angle_gamma   90.00
#
_symmetry.space_group_name_H-M   'P 1'
#
loop_
_entity.id
_entity.type
_entity.pdbx_description
1 polymer ?
#
loop_
_entity_poly.entity_id
_entity_poly.type
_entity_poly.pdbx_seq_one_letter_code
_entity_poly.pdbx_strand_id
1 'polypeptide(L)'
;MINKIVLNVIRELSDKYLVKKVLLFGSNLDDTRTAHDIDLAVDGTAPRNFFKYCGDLMLRLSHPVDTINLSEKSRYTVTNYEQ
;
A
#
# COMPACT_ATOMS: atom_id res chain seq x y z
N MET A 1 -4.91 8.44 -11.56
CA MET A 1 -3.45 8.31 -11.31
C MET A 1 -3.00 6.86 -11.42
N ILE A 2 -3.77 5.91 -10.87
CA ILE A 2 -3.53 4.48 -11.06
C ILE A 2 -3.79 4.09 -12.52
N ASN A 3 -2.77 3.56 -13.18
CA ASN A 3 -2.85 3.02 -14.52
C ASN A 3 -2.15 1.65 -14.56
N LYS A 4 -2.13 1.03 -15.75
CA LYS A 4 -1.53 -0.30 -15.92
C LYS A 4 -0.03 -0.36 -15.54
N ILE A 5 0.72 0.72 -15.78
CA ILE A 5 2.15 0.79 -15.44
C ILE A 5 2.32 0.77 -13.91
N VAL A 6 1.58 1.63 -13.20
CA VAL A 6 1.58 1.69 -11.72
C VAL A 6 1.17 0.33 -11.13
N LEU A 7 0.09 -0.27 -11.64
CA LEU A 7 -0.39 -1.58 -11.17
C LEU A 7 0.67 -2.67 -11.37
N ASN A 8 1.38 -2.67 -12.49
CA ASN A 8 2.43 -3.65 -12.75
C ASN A 8 3.60 -3.52 -11.77
N VAL A 9 4.03 -2.29 -11.47
CA VAL A 9 5.10 -2.03 -10.48
C VAL A 9 4.68 -2.53 -9.10
N ILE A 10 3.46 -2.21 -8.65
CA ILE A 10 2.95 -2.66 -7.36
C ILE A 10 2.91 -4.19 -7.28
N ARG A 11 2.44 -4.87 -8.34
CA ARG A 11 2.39 -6.34 -8.40
C ARG A 11 3.77 -6.97 -8.35
N GLU A 12 4.69 -6.49 -9.17
CA GLU A 12 6.07 -7.02 -9.23
C GLU A 12 6.79 -6.89 -7.88
N LEU A 13 6.66 -5.73 -7.22
CA LEU A 13 7.22 -5.55 -5.89
C LEU A 13 6.48 -6.40 -4.84
N SER A 14 5.16 -6.52 -4.94
CA SER A 14 4.37 -7.36 -4.02
C SER A 14 4.84 -8.81 -4.09
N ASP A 15 5.08 -9.34 -5.30
CA ASP A 15 5.61 -10.68 -5.51
C ASP A 15 7.04 -10.81 -4.95
N LYS A 16 7.93 -9.84 -5.23
CA LYS A 16 9.32 -9.82 -4.72
C LYS A 16 9.40 -9.89 -3.19
N TYR A 17 8.49 -9.19 -2.50
CA TYR A 17 8.49 -9.11 -1.04
C TYR A 17 7.52 -10.09 -0.36
N LEU A 18 6.88 -10.98 -1.13
CA LEU A 18 5.90 -11.96 -0.67
C LEU A 18 4.73 -11.30 0.08
N VAL A 19 4.30 -10.13 -0.37
CA VAL A 19 3.12 -9.43 0.13
C VAL A 19 1.89 -10.28 -0.21
N LYS A 20 1.06 -10.57 0.79
CA LYS A 20 -0.14 -11.39 0.62
C LYS A 20 -1.27 -10.60 -0.04
N LYS A 21 -1.41 -9.32 0.30
CA LYS A 21 -2.49 -8.47 -0.18
C LYS A 21 -2.08 -7.00 -0.18
N VAL A 22 -2.49 -6.28 -1.22
CA VAL A 22 -2.44 -4.83 -1.30
C VAL A 22 -3.85 -4.31 -1.57
N LEU A 23 -4.27 -3.30 -0.82
CA LEU A 23 -5.55 -2.60 -1.00
C LEU A 23 -5.27 -1.15 -1.36
N LEU A 24 -5.93 -0.65 -2.40
CA LEU A 24 -5.97 0.78 -2.70
C LEU A 24 -7.06 1.43 -1.84
N PHE A 25 -6.76 2.55 -1.21
CA PHE A 25 -7.75 3.34 -0.49
C PHE A 25 -7.57 4.84 -0.77
N GLY A 26 -8.22 5.68 0.04
CA GLY A 26 -8.02 7.11 0.02
C GLY A 26 -8.51 7.77 -1.25
N SER A 27 -7.78 8.79 -1.71
CA SER A 27 -8.29 9.73 -2.71
C SER A 27 -8.40 9.14 -4.13
N ASN A 28 -7.66 8.07 -4.42
CA ASN A 28 -7.67 7.40 -5.72
C ASN A 28 -8.94 6.60 -6.03
N LEU A 29 -9.85 6.45 -5.07
CA LEU A 29 -11.15 5.81 -5.29
C LEU A 29 -12.21 6.78 -5.84
N ASP A 30 -11.92 8.08 -5.84
CA ASP A 30 -12.83 9.12 -6.29
C ASP A 30 -12.40 9.65 -7.66
N ASP A 31 -13.10 9.22 -8.70
CA ASP A 31 -12.82 9.61 -10.08
C ASP A 31 -13.19 11.08 -10.39
N THR A 32 -13.84 11.79 -9.46
CA THR A 32 -14.22 13.21 -9.64
C THR A 32 -13.09 14.18 -9.32
N ARG A 33 -11.98 13.69 -8.73
CA ARG A 33 -10.83 14.52 -8.34
C ARG A 33 -9.51 13.88 -8.72
N THR A 34 -8.51 14.73 -8.94
CA THR A 34 -7.13 14.28 -9.11
C THR A 34 -6.52 14.00 -7.75
N ALA A 35 -6.25 12.73 -7.44
CA ALA A 35 -5.49 12.33 -6.27
C ALA A 35 -4.04 12.90 -6.33
N HIS A 36 -3.41 13.12 -5.17
CA HIS A 36 -2.03 13.67 -5.08
C HIS A 36 -0.96 12.60 -4.84
N ASP A 37 -1.34 11.55 -4.14
CA ASP A 37 -0.55 10.44 -3.67
C ASP A 37 -1.26 9.11 -3.94
N ILE A 38 -0.60 7.99 -3.68
CA ILE A 38 -1.15 6.64 -3.82
C ILE A 38 -1.22 6.00 -2.42
N ASP A 39 -2.43 5.92 -1.86
CA ASP A 39 -2.69 5.31 -0.56
C ASP A 39 -2.82 3.78 -0.66
N LEU A 40 -1.92 3.03 -0.02
CA LEU A 40 -1.88 1.55 -0.06
C LEU A 40 -1.87 0.94 1.34
N ALA A 41 -2.79 0.00 1.59
CA ALA A 41 -2.76 -0.83 2.79
C ALA A 41 -2.19 -2.21 2.43
N VAL A 42 -1.18 -2.66 3.17
CA VAL A 42 -0.33 -3.80 2.82
C VAL A 42 -0.44 -4.87 3.92
N ASP A 43 -0.76 -6.09 3.54
CA ASP A 43 -0.84 -7.24 4.45
C ASP A 43 0.04 -8.39 3.97
N GLY A 44 0.60 -9.13 4.93
CA GLY A 44 1.34 -10.37 4.78
C GLY A 44 2.83 -10.21 4.50
N THR A 45 3.42 -9.02 4.65
CA THR A 45 4.88 -8.86 4.56
C THR A 45 5.56 -9.20 5.87
N ALA A 46 6.76 -9.79 5.80
CA ALA A 46 7.61 -9.92 6.99
C ALA A 46 7.95 -8.51 7.55
N PRO A 47 7.97 -8.30 8.88
CA PRO A 47 8.24 -6.98 9.47
C PRO A 47 9.53 -6.32 8.96
N ARG A 48 10.61 -7.12 8.85
CA ARG A 48 11.93 -6.67 8.32
C ARG A 48 11.91 -6.18 6.87
N ASN A 49 10.85 -6.49 6.12
CA ASN A 49 10.73 -6.21 4.69
C ASN A 49 9.79 -5.03 4.41
N PHE A 50 8.91 -4.65 5.35
CA PHE A 50 7.89 -3.62 5.10
C PHE A 50 8.51 -2.31 4.62
N PHE A 51 9.47 -1.74 5.37
CA PHE A 51 10.10 -0.47 4.97
C PHE A 51 10.95 -0.58 3.70
N LYS A 52 11.50 -1.76 3.37
CA LYS A 52 12.19 -1.98 2.09
C LYS A 52 11.20 -1.98 0.92
N TYR A 53 10.04 -2.61 1.11
CA TYR A 53 8.95 -2.59 0.14
C TYR A 53 8.44 -1.15 -0.09
N CYS A 54 8.25 -0.36 0.98
CA CYS A 54 7.92 1.05 0.89
C CYS A 54 8.96 1.85 0.10
N GLY A 55 10.26 1.68 0.43
CA GLY A 55 11.35 2.36 -0.27
C GLY A 55 11.39 2.04 -1.77
N ASP A 56 11.23 0.76 -2.13
CA ASP A 56 11.20 0.35 -3.53
C ASP A 56 9.98 0.92 -4.28
N LEU A 57 8.81 1.02 -3.62
CA LEU A 57 7.64 1.68 -4.19
C LEU A 57 7.92 3.17 -4.48
N MET A 58 8.46 3.89 -3.49
CA MET A 58 8.78 5.31 -3.61
C MET A 58 9.83 5.59 -4.69
N LEU A 59 10.79 4.68 -4.89
CA LEU A 59 11.82 4.83 -5.92
C LEU A 59 11.31 4.51 -7.34
N ARG A 60 10.34 3.59 -7.48
CA ARG A 60 9.86 3.13 -8.78
C ARG A 60 8.62 3.86 -9.29
N LEU A 61 7.81 4.41 -8.39
CA LEU A 61 6.60 5.14 -8.75
C LEU A 61 6.91 6.63 -8.87
N SER A 62 6.29 7.29 -9.86
CA SER A 62 6.49 8.72 -10.14
C SER A 62 5.69 9.65 -9.24
N HIS A 63 4.82 9.11 -8.39
CA HIS A 63 3.96 9.85 -7.48
C HIS A 63 4.24 9.41 -6.04
N PRO A 64 4.04 10.28 -5.04
CA PRO A 64 4.14 9.90 -3.63
C PRO A 64 3.26 8.69 -3.30
N VAL A 65 3.73 7.85 -2.38
CA VAL A 65 3.04 6.63 -1.97
C VAL A 65 2.98 6.61 -0.45
N ASP A 66 1.76 6.51 0.06
CA ASP A 66 1.49 6.42 1.49
C ASP A 66 1.08 4.99 1.82
N THR A 67 1.84 4.32 2.69
CA THR A 67 1.64 2.91 3.00
C THR A 67 1.26 2.68 4.46
N ILE A 68 0.25 1.85 4.70
CA ILE A 68 -0.12 1.35 6.04
C ILE A 68 0.15 -0.15 6.12
N ASN A 69 0.82 -0.58 7.19
CA ASN A 69 1.04 -2.00 7.49
C ASN A 69 -0.18 -2.59 8.22
N LEU A 70 -0.86 -3.54 7.60
CA LEU A 70 -2.00 -4.25 8.20
C LEU A 70 -1.59 -5.52 8.98
N SER A 71 -0.34 -5.97 8.84
CA SER A 71 0.17 -7.16 9.54
C SER A 71 0.59 -6.89 10.98
N GLU A 72 0.73 -5.62 11.36
CA GLU A 72 1.10 -5.21 12.71
C GLU A 72 -0.09 -4.58 13.45
N LYS A 73 -0.10 -4.72 14.77
CA LYS A 73 -1.12 -4.10 15.62
C LYS A 73 -0.95 -2.58 15.57
N SER A 74 -2.01 -1.88 15.17
CA SER A 74 -2.09 -0.44 15.10
C SER A 74 -3.54 0.01 15.31
N ARG A 75 -3.78 1.32 15.37
CA ARG A 75 -5.15 1.87 15.42
C ARG A 75 -6.02 1.44 14.25
N TYR A 76 -5.42 0.99 13.15
CA TYR A 76 -6.12 0.54 11.94
C TYR A 76 -6.39 -0.98 11.91
N THR A 77 -5.78 -1.75 12.81
CA THR A 77 -5.86 -3.22 12.81
C THR A 77 -6.44 -3.79 14.10
N VAL A 78 -6.60 -2.97 15.15
CA VAL A 78 -7.34 -3.35 16.35
C VAL A 78 -8.84 -3.17 16.10
N THR A 79 -9.58 -4.27 16.15
CA THR A 79 -11.05 -4.26 16.20
C THR A 79 -11.53 -4.12 17.64
N ASN A 80 -12.07 -2.95 18.01
CA ASN A 80 -12.66 -2.71 19.35
C ASN A 80 -14.08 -3.31 19.47
N TYR A 81 -14.24 -4.62 19.23
CA TYR A 81 -15.52 -5.32 19.40
C TYR A 81 -15.70 -5.96 20.79
N GLU A 82 -15.09 -5.39 21.85
CA GLU A 82 -15.46 -5.72 23.23
C GLU A 82 -15.63 -4.44 24.05
N GLN A 83 -16.83 -3.85 23.97
CA GLN A 83 -17.52 -3.16 25.07
C GLN A 83 -19.03 -3.40 24.94
#